data_AF-A0A538QSH7-F1
#
_entry.id   AF-A0A538QSH7-F1
#
_cell.length_a   1.000
_cell.length_b   1.000
_cell.length_c   1.000
_cell.angle_alpha   90.00
_cell.angle_beta   90.00
_cell.angle_gamma   90.00
#
_symmetry.space_group_name_H-M   'P 1'
#
loop_
_entity.id
_entity.type
_entity.pdbx_description
1 polymer ?
#
loop_
_entity_poly.entity_id
_entity_poly.type
_entity_poly.pdbx_seq_one_letter_code
_entity_poly.pdbx_strand_id
1 'polypeptide(L)'
;MEKLVAETGGDGETFGILGRIYKDRYEQARLRNDTHAAAENHEHALRHYRSGFEKTPSDYYPGINVVTLLVQRNDAAARAELEAILPRVRAAVRARRDEAIPDFWELTAELQLAVVARDWTAADEDAQLAIAAAPSAWMLETTIRDLRRLGEQMESADRTRLEGVCTTLQSASGAAELEGV
;
A
#
# COMPACT_ATOMS: atom_id res chain seq x y z
N MET A 1 6.88 6.35 21.31
CA MET A 1 7.06 5.07 20.60
C MET A 1 8.50 4.84 20.17
N GLU A 2 9.17 5.77 19.50
CA GLU A 2 10.59 5.57 19.12
C GLU A 2 11.51 5.32 20.31
N LYS A 3 11.32 6.03 21.42
CA LYS A 3 12.04 5.78 22.69
C LYS A 3 11.80 4.35 23.22
N LEU A 4 10.58 3.84 23.09
CA LEU A 4 10.24 2.48 23.49
C LEU A 4 10.94 1.45 22.58
N VAL A 5 10.96 1.68 21.27
CA VAL A 5 11.72 0.83 20.33
C VAL A 5 13.22 0.84 20.65
N ALA A 6 13.79 2.00 21.00
CA ALA A 6 15.20 2.09 21.38
C ALA A 6 15.52 1.29 22.65
N GLU A 7 14.55 1.13 23.55
CA GLU A 7 14.69 0.40 24.81
C GLU A 7 14.40 -1.10 24.67
N THR A 8 13.50 -1.51 23.77
CA THR A 8 13.03 -2.91 23.66
C THR A 8 13.44 -3.64 22.38
N GLY A 9 13.97 -2.92 21.39
CA GLY A 9 14.22 -3.43 20.05
C GLY A 9 12.99 -3.46 19.13
N GLY A 10 11.80 -3.18 19.66
CA GLY A 10 10.52 -3.13 18.93
C GLY A 10 10.06 -4.47 18.33
N ASP A 11 8.79 -4.53 17.95
CA ASP A 11 8.17 -5.64 17.20
C ASP A 11 7.60 -5.16 15.85
N GLY A 12 7.15 -6.10 15.03
CA GLY A 12 6.61 -5.80 13.70
C GLY A 12 5.44 -4.82 13.74
N GLU A 13 4.56 -4.94 14.72
CA GLU A 13 3.40 -4.06 14.92
C GLU A 13 3.83 -2.63 15.25
N THR A 14 4.74 -2.45 16.22
CA THR A 14 5.27 -1.14 16.60
C THR A 14 5.92 -0.43 15.41
N PHE A 15 6.71 -1.18 14.62
CA PHE A 15 7.33 -0.66 13.42
C PHE A 15 6.30 -0.31 12.32
N GLY A 16 5.25 -1.11 12.16
CA GLY A 16 4.14 -0.82 11.25
C GLY A 16 3.42 0.48 11.60
N ILE A 17 3.13 0.71 12.88
CA ILE A 17 2.50 1.95 13.36
C ILE A 17 3.42 3.16 13.17
N LEU A 18 4.71 3.05 13.50
CA LEU A 18 5.68 4.12 13.24
C LEU A 18 5.79 4.45 11.75
N GLY A 19 5.85 3.42 10.90
CA GLY A 19 5.83 3.59 9.45
C GLY A 19 4.60 4.37 8.99
N ARG A 20 3.42 4.05 9.53
CA ARG A 20 2.17 4.75 9.20
C ARG A 20 2.20 6.22 9.61
N ILE A 21 2.66 6.51 10.84
CA ILE A 21 2.78 7.89 11.35
C ILE A 21 3.67 8.72 10.42
N TYR A 22 4.82 8.18 10.00
CA TYR A 22 5.72 8.88 9.11
C TYR A 22 5.19 8.99 7.68
N LYS A 23 4.47 7.98 7.17
CA LYS A 23 3.78 8.06 5.87
C LYS A 23 2.73 9.18 5.88
N ASP A 24 1.93 9.28 6.93
CA ASP A 24 0.92 10.34 7.05
C ASP A 24 1.58 11.73 7.10
N ARG A 25 2.70 11.88 7.82
CA ARG A 25 3.48 13.12 7.85
C ARG A 25 4.10 13.46 6.50
N TYR A 26 4.59 12.46 5.77
CA TYR A 26 5.08 12.61 4.40
C TYR A 26 3.98 13.18 3.49
N GLU A 27 2.78 12.61 3.55
CA GLU A 27 1.63 13.09 2.77
C GLU A 27 1.25 14.54 3.14
N GLN A 28 1.20 14.86 4.43
CA GLN A 28 0.94 16.22 4.91
C GLN A 28 2.02 17.23 4.49
N ALA A 29 3.30 16.83 4.49
CA ALA A 29 4.39 17.66 4.02
C ALA A 29 4.28 17.93 2.51
N ARG A 30 3.93 16.90 1.71
CA ARG A 30 3.65 17.07 0.27
C ARG A 30 2.51 18.05 0.01
N LEU A 31 1.41 17.96 0.75
CA LEU A 31 0.27 18.88 0.62
C LEU A 31 0.66 20.34 0.93
N ARG A 32 1.63 20.54 1.83
CA ARG A 32 2.17 21.86 2.18
C ARG A 32 3.30 22.33 1.26
N ASN A 33 3.68 21.54 0.25
CA ASN A 33 4.85 21.76 -0.60
C ASN A 33 6.18 21.90 0.18
N ASP A 34 6.26 21.29 1.37
CA ASP A 34 7.48 21.23 2.16
C ASP A 34 8.32 20.02 1.70
N THR A 35 9.19 20.26 0.72
CA THR A 35 9.98 19.20 0.08
C THR A 35 10.99 18.57 1.03
N HIS A 36 11.52 19.34 1.99
CA HIS A 36 12.49 18.85 2.97
C HIS A 36 11.82 17.91 3.96
N ALA A 37 10.72 18.35 4.59
CA ALA A 37 9.97 17.50 5.51
C ALA A 37 9.39 16.27 4.79
N ALA A 38 8.96 16.41 3.52
CA ALA A 38 8.49 15.27 2.74
C ALA A 38 9.59 14.22 2.55
N ALA A 39 10.80 14.62 2.14
CA ALA A 39 11.91 13.70 1.95
C ALA A 39 12.32 13.00 3.26
N GLU A 40 12.41 13.75 4.36
CA GLU A 40 12.73 13.19 5.68
C GLU A 40 11.68 12.17 6.14
N ASN A 41 10.40 12.55 6.14
CA ASN A 41 9.33 11.66 6.59
C ASN A 41 9.17 10.43 5.69
N HIS A 42 9.43 10.55 4.38
CA HIS A 42 9.44 9.42 3.45
C HIS A 42 10.52 8.39 3.82
N GLU A 43 11.75 8.84 4.10
CA GLU A 43 12.85 7.96 4.49
C GLU A 43 12.59 7.32 5.87
N HIS A 44 12.01 8.05 6.82
CA HIS A 44 11.58 7.49 8.10
C HIS A 44 10.51 6.41 7.94
N ALA A 45 9.50 6.66 7.10
CA ALA A 45 8.45 5.67 6.81
C ALA A 45 9.05 4.40 6.22
N LEU A 46 9.90 4.53 5.20
CA LEU A 46 10.60 3.40 4.58
C LEU A 46 11.40 2.60 5.60
N ARG A 47 12.19 3.28 6.45
CA ARG A 47 13.00 2.61 7.48
C ARG A 47 12.15 1.80 8.43
N HIS A 48 11.07 2.37 8.97
CA HIS A 48 10.22 1.67 9.91
C HIS A 48 9.46 0.51 9.25
N TYR A 49 8.90 0.70 8.05
CA TYR A 49 8.23 -0.40 7.36
C TYR A 49 9.17 -1.53 6.96
N ARG A 50 10.41 -1.23 6.54
CA ARG A 50 11.46 -2.26 6.31
C ARG A 50 11.70 -3.06 7.58
N SER A 51 11.94 -2.37 8.70
CA SER A 51 12.17 -3.03 9.99
C SER A 51 10.96 -3.87 10.44
N GLY A 52 9.73 -3.39 10.21
CA GLY A 52 8.52 -4.16 10.50
C GLY A 52 8.45 -5.44 9.67
N PHE A 53 8.68 -5.35 8.36
CA PHE A 53 8.67 -6.50 7.47
C PHE A 53 9.79 -7.50 7.77
N GLU A 54 10.98 -7.04 8.15
CA GLU A 54 12.10 -7.91 8.54
C GLU A 54 11.84 -8.64 9.86
N LYS A 55 11.17 -7.98 10.81
CA LYS A 55 10.81 -8.56 12.11
C LYS A 55 9.71 -9.61 12.00
N THR A 56 8.71 -9.35 11.15
CA THR A 56 7.58 -10.27 10.93
C THR A 56 7.35 -10.45 9.43
N PRO A 57 8.16 -11.26 8.72
CA PRO A 57 8.04 -11.40 7.26
C PRO A 57 6.72 -11.99 6.75
N SER A 58 5.97 -12.67 7.62
CA SER A 58 4.62 -13.18 7.32
C SER A 58 3.55 -12.09 7.35
N ASP A 59 3.81 -10.94 8.00
CA ASP A 59 2.92 -9.79 7.95
C ASP A 59 3.21 -8.99 6.68
N TYR A 60 2.31 -9.06 5.71
CA TYR A 60 2.47 -8.36 4.44
C TYR A 60 2.29 -6.84 4.56
N TYR A 61 1.62 -6.34 5.60
CA TYR A 61 1.23 -4.92 5.68
C TYR A 61 2.42 -3.96 5.60
N PRO A 62 3.51 -4.16 6.36
CA PRO A 62 4.71 -3.33 6.21
C PRO A 62 5.34 -3.47 4.82
N GLY A 63 5.37 -4.70 4.27
CA GLY A 63 5.92 -4.99 2.94
C GLY A 63 5.22 -4.24 1.81
N ILE A 64 3.89 -4.21 1.80
CA ILE A 64 3.09 -3.45 0.82
C ILE A 64 3.41 -1.95 0.91
N ASN A 65 3.55 -1.40 2.11
CA ASN A 65 3.90 0.01 2.26
C ASN A 65 5.33 0.32 1.82
N VAL A 66 6.30 -0.60 2.01
CA VAL A 66 7.64 -0.46 1.41
C VAL A 66 7.52 -0.40 -0.12
N VAL A 67 6.80 -1.33 -0.74
CA VAL A 67 6.56 -1.36 -2.19
C VAL A 67 6.00 0.00 -2.67
N THR A 68 4.95 0.50 -2.04
CA THR A 68 4.33 1.78 -2.41
C THR A 68 5.30 2.95 -2.30
N LEU A 69 6.04 3.07 -1.20
CA LEU A 69 6.99 4.16 -0.99
C LEU A 69 8.18 4.09 -1.97
N LEU A 70 8.66 2.89 -2.33
CA LEU A 70 9.71 2.71 -3.33
C LEU A 70 9.23 3.10 -4.74
N VAL A 71 8.00 2.73 -5.11
CA VAL A 71 7.38 3.15 -6.38
C VAL A 71 7.24 4.67 -6.45
N GLN A 72 6.87 5.33 -5.34
CA GLN A 72 6.80 6.80 -5.29
C GLN A 72 8.18 7.46 -5.42
N ARG A 73 9.23 6.84 -4.86
CA ARG A 73 10.60 7.37 -4.93
C ARG A 73 11.19 7.26 -6.34
N ASN A 74 10.97 6.14 -7.03
CA ASN A 74 11.28 5.90 -8.45
C ASN A 74 12.71 6.24 -8.93
N ASP A 75 13.68 6.39 -8.03
CA ASP A 75 15.08 6.53 -8.40
C ASP A 75 15.70 5.15 -8.72
N ALA A 76 16.97 5.11 -9.16
CA ALA A 76 17.62 3.85 -9.52
C ALA A 76 17.77 2.89 -8.32
N ALA A 77 18.04 3.42 -7.12
CA ALA A 77 18.21 2.62 -5.92
C ALA A 77 16.86 2.02 -5.46
N ALA A 78 15.79 2.81 -5.50
CA ALA A 78 14.44 2.38 -5.15
C ALA A 78 13.94 1.27 -6.09
N ARG A 79 14.26 1.35 -7.39
CA ARG A 79 13.91 0.31 -8.35
C ARG A 79 14.65 -1.01 -8.08
N ALA A 80 15.95 -0.95 -7.81
CA ALA A 80 16.72 -2.14 -7.45
C ALA A 80 16.21 -2.81 -6.15
N GLU A 81 15.86 -2.00 -5.15
CA GLU A 81 15.27 -2.52 -3.91
C GLU A 81 13.87 -3.10 -4.12
N LEU A 82 13.05 -2.45 -4.95
CA LEU A 82 11.71 -2.91 -5.30
C LEU A 82 11.76 -4.30 -5.93
N GLU A 83 12.68 -4.52 -6.88
CA GLU A 83 12.91 -5.84 -7.50
C GLU A 83 13.28 -6.91 -6.46
N ALA A 84 14.09 -6.56 -5.46
CA ALA A 84 14.53 -7.49 -4.43
C ALA A 84 13.40 -7.84 -3.43
N ILE A 85 12.55 -6.88 -3.07
CA ILE A 85 11.53 -7.07 -2.03
C ILE A 85 10.22 -7.66 -2.58
N LEU A 86 9.87 -7.37 -3.84
CA LEU A 86 8.59 -7.77 -4.45
C LEU A 86 8.26 -9.27 -4.31
N PRO A 87 9.18 -10.22 -4.58
CA PRO A 87 8.89 -11.65 -4.42
C PRO A 87 8.55 -12.04 -2.98
N ARG A 88 9.22 -11.42 -2.00
CA ARG A 88 8.99 -11.69 -0.57
C ARG A 88 7.63 -11.17 -0.12
N VAL A 89 7.24 -9.98 -0.56
CA VAL A 89 5.92 -9.40 -0.24
C VAL A 89 4.81 -10.22 -0.88
N ARG A 90 4.96 -10.63 -2.14
CA ARG A 90 4.00 -11.54 -2.82
C ARG A 90 3.84 -12.86 -2.06
N ALA A 91 4.94 -13.45 -1.60
CA ALA A 91 4.88 -14.68 -0.82
C ALA A 91 4.12 -14.48 0.51
N ALA A 92 4.34 -13.36 1.20
CA ALA A 92 3.64 -13.04 2.44
C ALA A 92 2.12 -12.85 2.26
N VAL A 93 1.70 -12.17 1.18
CA VAL A 93 0.27 -12.00 0.86
C VAL A 93 -0.38 -13.35 0.55
N ARG A 94 0.27 -14.17 -0.29
CA ARG A 94 -0.25 -15.48 -0.68
C ARG A 94 -0.34 -16.46 0.47
N ALA A 95 0.63 -16.45 1.38
CA ALA A 95 0.64 -17.35 2.52
C ALA A 95 -0.60 -17.21 3.43
N ARG A 96 -1.24 -16.05 3.47
CA ARG A 96 -2.49 -15.87 4.24
C ARG A 96 -3.73 -16.40 3.50
N ARG A 97 -3.71 -16.45 2.17
CA ARG A 97 -4.84 -16.96 1.35
C ARG A 97 -5.08 -18.45 1.52
N ASP A 98 -4.04 -19.23 1.82
CA ASP A 98 -4.14 -20.69 1.87
C ASP A 98 -4.97 -21.21 3.07
N GLU A 99 -5.49 -20.33 3.94
CA GLU A 99 -6.18 -20.70 5.18
C GLU A 99 -7.67 -20.25 5.24
N ALA A 100 -8.15 -19.34 4.37
CA ALA A 100 -9.53 -18.81 4.44
C ALA A 100 -10.01 -18.10 3.14
N ILE A 101 -11.29 -17.70 3.09
CA ILE A 101 -11.79 -16.71 2.13
C ILE A 101 -11.00 -15.42 2.36
N PRO A 102 -10.35 -14.83 1.33
CA PRO A 102 -9.49 -13.68 1.53
C PRO A 102 -10.30 -12.48 2.02
N ASP A 103 -9.75 -11.75 2.99
CA ASP A 103 -10.37 -10.51 3.45
C ASP A 103 -10.14 -9.36 2.44
N PHE A 104 -10.83 -8.24 2.65
CA PHE A 104 -10.69 -7.07 1.78
C PHE A 104 -9.25 -6.55 1.69
N TRP A 105 -8.48 -6.61 2.78
CA TRP A 105 -7.11 -6.08 2.80
C TRP A 105 -6.14 -6.99 2.04
N GLU A 106 -6.38 -8.30 2.07
CA GLU A 106 -5.65 -9.27 1.25
C GLU A 106 -5.94 -9.08 -0.24
N LEU A 107 -7.20 -8.88 -0.61
CA LEU A 107 -7.60 -8.59 -1.99
C LEU A 107 -6.97 -7.28 -2.50
N THR A 108 -6.99 -6.23 -1.67
CA THR A 108 -6.41 -4.93 -2.06
C THR A 108 -4.88 -4.89 -2.00
N ALA A 109 -4.24 -5.79 -1.24
CA ALA A 109 -2.79 -6.00 -1.29
C ALA A 109 -2.39 -6.66 -2.62
N GLU A 110 -3.09 -7.70 -3.07
CA GLU A 110 -2.85 -8.31 -4.39
C GLU A 110 -3.13 -7.33 -5.52
N LEU A 111 -4.22 -6.57 -5.43
CA LEU A 111 -4.53 -5.50 -6.37
C LEU A 111 -3.38 -4.50 -6.54
N GLN A 112 -2.80 -4.02 -5.43
CA GLN A 112 -1.66 -3.12 -5.48
C GLN A 112 -0.44 -3.77 -6.13
N LEU A 113 -0.16 -5.05 -5.81
CA LEU A 113 0.95 -5.79 -6.41
C LEU A 113 0.74 -6.03 -7.91
N ALA A 114 -0.48 -6.30 -8.36
CA ALA A 114 -0.87 -6.43 -9.76
C ALA A 114 -0.66 -5.10 -10.51
N VAL A 115 -1.09 -3.98 -9.91
CA VAL A 115 -0.87 -2.63 -10.44
C VAL A 115 0.62 -2.31 -10.58
N VAL A 116 1.43 -2.65 -9.58
CA VAL A 116 2.90 -2.49 -9.65
C VAL A 116 3.49 -3.34 -10.79
N ALA A 117 2.95 -4.53 -11.00
CA ALA A 117 3.37 -5.45 -12.07
C ALA A 117 2.87 -5.08 -13.47
N ARG A 118 1.94 -4.12 -13.58
CA ARG A 118 1.16 -3.85 -14.80
C ARG A 118 0.34 -5.05 -15.27
N ASP A 119 -0.02 -5.93 -14.35
CA ASP A 119 -0.96 -7.02 -14.60
C ASP A 119 -2.38 -6.48 -14.46
N TRP A 120 -2.83 -5.79 -15.52
CA TRP A 120 -4.13 -5.13 -15.50
C TRP A 120 -5.30 -6.10 -15.47
N THR A 121 -5.12 -7.34 -15.94
CA THR A 121 -6.14 -8.38 -15.83
C THR A 121 -6.31 -8.80 -14.38
N ALA A 122 -5.22 -9.12 -13.67
CA ALA A 122 -5.29 -9.43 -12.24
C ALA A 122 -5.80 -8.24 -11.41
N ALA A 123 -5.38 -7.01 -11.75
CA ALA A 123 -5.87 -5.81 -11.08
C ALA A 123 -7.39 -5.62 -11.25
N ASP A 124 -7.92 -5.84 -12.45
CA ASP A 124 -9.36 -5.76 -12.68
C ASP A 124 -10.11 -6.85 -11.87
N GLU A 125 -9.59 -8.08 -11.84
CA GLU A 125 -10.17 -9.20 -11.08
C GLU A 125 -10.17 -8.96 -9.56
N ASP A 126 -9.03 -8.59 -8.99
CA ASP A 126 -8.91 -8.33 -7.55
C ASP A 126 -9.77 -7.13 -7.12
N ALA A 127 -9.94 -6.10 -7.97
CA ALA A 127 -10.83 -5.00 -7.68
C ALA A 127 -12.30 -5.44 -7.60
N GLN A 128 -12.75 -6.33 -8.49
CA GLN A 128 -14.11 -6.88 -8.45
C GLN A 128 -14.33 -7.75 -7.20
N LEU A 129 -13.36 -8.60 -6.85
CA LEU A 129 -13.41 -9.40 -5.64
C LEU A 129 -13.44 -8.51 -4.39
N ALA A 130 -12.64 -7.46 -4.34
CA ALA A 130 -12.60 -6.51 -3.23
C ALA A 130 -13.96 -5.80 -3.05
N ILE A 131 -14.65 -5.45 -4.13
CA ILE A 131 -16.00 -4.89 -4.09
C ILE A 131 -17.01 -5.93 -3.59
N ALA A 132 -16.92 -7.17 -4.09
CA ALA A 132 -17.82 -8.26 -3.71
C ALA A 132 -17.71 -8.64 -2.21
N ALA A 133 -16.60 -8.31 -1.56
CA ALA A 133 -16.42 -8.44 -0.11
C ALA A 133 -17.26 -7.43 0.71
N ALA A 134 -18.09 -6.60 0.07
CA ALA A 134 -18.96 -5.59 0.67
C ALA A 134 -18.21 -4.67 1.67
N PRO A 135 -17.12 -4.02 1.25
CA PRO A 135 -16.34 -3.16 2.13
C PRO A 135 -17.09 -1.88 2.45
N SER A 136 -16.77 -1.29 3.59
CA SER A 136 -17.21 0.07 3.92
C SER A 136 -16.52 1.11 3.02
N ALA A 137 -17.18 2.26 2.82
CA ALA A 137 -16.72 3.32 1.91
C ALA A 137 -15.28 3.78 2.20
N TRP A 138 -14.92 4.01 3.46
CA TRP A 138 -13.56 4.48 3.83
C TRP A 138 -12.43 3.51 3.43
N MET A 139 -12.73 2.21 3.33
CA MET A 139 -11.77 1.20 2.90
C MET A 139 -11.49 1.31 1.40
N LEU A 140 -12.54 1.54 0.61
CA LEU A 140 -12.43 1.82 -0.82
C LEU A 140 -11.70 3.14 -1.08
N GLU A 141 -12.04 4.20 -0.35
CA GLU A 141 -11.36 5.50 -0.45
C GLU A 141 -9.86 5.38 -0.16
N THR A 142 -9.49 4.63 0.89
CA THR A 142 -8.09 4.39 1.24
C THR A 142 -7.37 3.65 0.12
N THR A 143 -8.00 2.61 -0.43
CA THR A 143 -7.44 1.81 -1.54
C THR A 143 -7.25 2.67 -2.79
N ILE A 144 -8.25 3.47 -3.18
CA ILE A 144 -8.18 4.37 -4.33
C ILE A 144 -7.05 5.40 -4.15
N ARG A 145 -6.89 5.95 -2.95
CA ARG A 145 -5.79 6.86 -2.64
C ARG A 145 -4.44 6.17 -2.84
N ASP A 146 -4.24 4.98 -2.27
CA ASP A 146 -2.97 4.23 -2.39
C ASP A 146 -2.70 3.83 -3.85
N LEU A 147 -3.71 3.39 -4.61
CA LEU A 147 -3.59 3.11 -6.04
C LEU A 147 -3.15 4.33 -6.84
N ARG A 148 -3.79 5.48 -6.63
CA ARG A 148 -3.39 6.73 -7.31
C ARG A 148 -1.95 7.13 -6.97
N ARG A 149 -1.47 6.86 -5.75
CA ARG A 149 -0.05 7.07 -5.39
C ARG A 149 0.89 6.19 -6.20
N LEU A 150 0.56 4.91 -6.41
CA LEU A 150 1.32 4.02 -7.29
C LEU A 150 1.32 4.53 -8.75
N GLY A 151 0.24 5.19 -9.15
CA GLY A 151 0.01 5.78 -10.46
C GLY A 151 0.80 7.02 -10.83
N GLU A 152 1.38 7.73 -9.85
CA GLU A 152 1.93 9.07 -10.07
C GLU A 152 3.03 9.07 -11.15
N GLN A 153 3.87 8.03 -11.15
CA GLN A 153 5.02 7.89 -12.04
C GLN A 153 4.75 7.04 -13.29
N MET A 154 3.52 6.59 -13.51
CA MET A 154 3.19 5.72 -14.66
C MET A 154 3.09 6.50 -15.97
N GLU A 155 3.36 5.82 -17.08
CA GLU A 155 3.08 6.33 -18.42
C GLU A 155 1.58 6.51 -18.66
N SER A 156 1.22 7.31 -19.66
CA SER A 156 -0.19 7.71 -19.90
C SER A 156 -1.13 6.52 -20.08
N ALA A 157 -0.73 5.50 -20.85
CA ALA A 157 -1.56 4.31 -21.08
C ALA A 157 -1.85 3.52 -19.78
N ASP A 158 -0.83 3.30 -18.97
CA ASP A 158 -0.94 2.62 -17.68
C ASP A 158 -1.76 3.45 -16.68
N ARG A 159 -1.56 4.77 -16.67
CA ARG A 159 -2.34 5.68 -15.82
C ARG A 159 -3.83 5.65 -16.19
N THR A 160 -4.17 5.55 -17.48
CA THR A 160 -5.56 5.38 -17.92
C THR A 160 -6.17 4.06 -17.43
N ARG A 161 -5.42 2.94 -17.51
CA ARG A 161 -5.88 1.65 -16.98
C ARG A 161 -6.11 1.72 -15.46
N LEU A 162 -5.16 2.29 -14.72
CA LEU A 162 -5.28 2.51 -13.29
C LEU A 162 -6.50 3.36 -12.91
N GLU A 163 -6.77 4.45 -13.63
CA GLU A 163 -7.93 5.29 -13.33
C GLU A 163 -9.25 4.57 -13.65
N GLY A 164 -9.25 3.64 -14.61
CA GLY A 164 -10.37 2.71 -14.83
C GLY A 164 -10.66 1.87 -13.59
N VAL A 165 -9.64 1.24 -13.01
CA VAL A 165 -9.75 0.47 -11.76
C VAL A 165 -10.26 1.36 -10.61
N CYS A 166 -9.69 2.56 -10.44
CA CYS A 166 -10.13 3.52 -9.42
C CYS A 166 -11.60 3.93 -9.60
N THR A 167 -12.06 4.12 -10.84
CA THR A 167 -13.46 4.48 -11.15
C THR A 167 -14.43 3.35 -10.79
N THR A 168 -14.03 2.10 -11.02
CA THR A 168 -14.79 0.91 -10.61
C THR A 168 -14.95 0.87 -9.10
N LEU A 169 -13.86 1.04 -8.34
CA LEU A 169 -13.91 1.10 -6.88
C LEU A 169 -14.74 2.29 -6.36
N GLN A 170 -14.62 3.46 -6.99
CA GLN A 170 -15.36 4.67 -6.58
C GLN A 170 -16.88 4.48 -6.73
N SER A 171 -17.31 3.80 -7.79
CA SER A 171 -18.72 3.52 -8.05
C SER A 171 -19.33 2.61 -6.98
N ALA A 172 -18.56 1.65 -6.48
CA ALA A 172 -18.95 0.81 -5.35
C ALA A 172 -18.99 1.57 -4.01
N SER A 173 -18.08 2.54 -3.81
CA SER A 173 -18.06 3.38 -2.60
C SER A 173 -19.35 4.20 -2.48
N GLY A 174 -19.79 4.82 -3.58
CA GLY A 174 -21.05 5.58 -3.59
C GLY A 174 -22.28 4.71 -3.33
N ALA A 175 -22.28 3.45 -3.78
CA ALA A 175 -23.35 2.50 -3.45
C ALA A 175 -23.34 2.11 -1.96
N ALA A 176 -22.16 1.84 -1.40
CA ALA A 176 -21.99 1.52 0.02
C ALA A 176 -22.42 2.68 0.95
N GLU A 177 -22.18 3.94 0.55
CA GLU A 177 -22.66 5.14 1.27
C GLU A 177 -24.18 5.29 1.22
N LEU A 178 -24.83 4.87 0.14
CA LEU A 178 -26.29 4.92 -0.01
C LEU A 178 -27.00 3.78 0.74
N GLU A 179 -26.29 2.69 1.03
CA GLU A 179 -26.82 1.48 1.67
C GLU A 179 -26.56 1.42 3.20
N GLY A 180 -25.67 2.24 3.78
CA GLY A 180 -25.38 2.28 5.24
C GLY A 180 -25.98 3.50 5.95
N VAL A 181 -26.66 3.43 7.12
CA VAL A 181 -26.35 2.71 8.39
C VAL A 181 -24.93 2.98 8.88
#